data_AF-A0A1Y2END4-F1
#
_entry.id   AF-A0A1Y2END4-F1
#
_cell.length_a   1.000
_cell.length_b   1.000
_cell.length_c   1.000
_cell.angle_alpha   90.00
_cell.angle_beta   90.00
_cell.angle_gamma   90.00
#
_symmetry.space_group_name_H-M   'P 1'
#
loop_
_entity.id
_entity.type
_entity.pdbx_description
1 polymer ?
#
loop_
_entity_poly.entity_id
_entity_poly.type
_entity_poly.pdbx_seq_one_letter_code
_entity_poly.pdbx_strand_id
1 'polypeptide(L)'
;MLPTTLSAVLLSLAASASLVAAGPIPELAEGNYTESASVLLPRAVSCTKTSQCSGIYQAPHSHYYCNPKSKKCQYNCNSGYTYNHWTSACTKNKGTSSSTASTSNLKVAATSGTTSADLSTSAFKANTKGWNTGAIASWFDTSSSTDSTNGNSWCWYPYDNNVSGFAPSLKTMLDAAGGDETAARKMWCGLEATVTTPDGRTSTLYIADAFDDTWVRTPNSIDVVHNAFNTLYGSSTNNKDDVIQNVKWQLTGRRSIKYKYDGAGSA
;
A
#
# COMPACT_ATOMS: atom_id res chain seq x y z
N MET A 1 28.69 74.42 36.48
CA MET A 1 29.16 74.92 35.18
C MET A 1 28.98 73.80 34.15
N LEU A 2 27.98 73.94 33.28
CA LEU A 2 27.90 73.26 31.97
C LEU A 2 28.85 73.99 30.98
N PRO A 3 29.15 73.52 29.73
CA PRO A 3 28.59 72.37 28.99
C PRO A 3 29.59 71.56 28.10
N THR A 4 29.01 70.65 27.27
CA THR A 4 29.43 70.22 25.90
C THR A 4 30.61 69.23 25.77
N THR A 5 30.60 68.17 24.94
CA THR A 5 29.96 67.95 23.62
C THR A 5 29.50 66.51 23.36
N LEU A 6 28.45 66.41 22.53
CA LEU A 6 27.96 65.22 21.84
C LEU A 6 28.97 64.70 20.78
N SER A 7 28.97 63.40 20.52
CA SER A 7 29.14 62.87 19.16
C SER A 7 28.36 61.57 19.01
N ALA A 8 27.25 61.66 18.27
CA ALA A 8 26.51 60.52 17.76
C ALA A 8 27.16 60.08 16.45
N VAL A 9 27.58 58.83 16.37
CA VAL A 9 27.99 58.21 15.10
C VAL A 9 26.77 57.50 14.53
N LEU A 10 26.14 58.13 13.54
CA LEU A 10 25.23 57.45 12.61
C LEU A 10 26.06 56.55 11.71
N LEU A 11 25.80 55.24 11.76
CA LEU A 11 26.29 54.29 10.78
C LEU A 11 25.10 53.89 9.88
N SER A 12 25.10 54.41 8.66
CA SER A 12 24.11 54.13 7.62
C SER A 12 24.80 53.57 6.39
N LEU A 13 24.71 52.27 6.14
CA LEU A 13 25.03 51.59 4.87
C LEU A 13 24.52 50.14 5.00
N ALA A 14 23.99 49.42 4.02
CA ALA A 14 23.37 49.69 2.73
C ALA A 14 22.75 48.32 2.35
N ALA A 15 21.44 48.25 2.14
CA ALA A 15 20.79 47.00 1.71
C ALA A 15 21.18 46.70 0.26
N SER A 16 21.93 45.62 0.06
CA SER A 16 22.26 45.10 -1.27
C SER A 16 21.14 44.13 -1.68
N ALA A 17 20.17 44.63 -2.44
CA ALA A 17 19.20 43.78 -3.14
C ALA A 17 19.87 43.23 -4.42
N SER A 18 20.29 41.98 -4.39
CA SER A 18 20.70 41.27 -5.60
C SER A 18 19.44 40.91 -6.40
N LEU A 19 19.15 41.69 -7.45
CA LEU A 19 18.29 41.24 -8.54
C LEU A 19 19.02 40.12 -9.29
N VAL A 20 18.61 38.88 -9.07
CA VAL A 20 18.95 37.78 -9.96
C VAL A 20 18.05 37.91 -11.19
N ALA A 21 18.65 38.29 -12.31
CA ALA A 21 18.01 38.25 -13.61
C ALA A 21 17.64 36.80 -13.94
N ALA A 22 16.36 36.51 -14.05
CA ALA A 22 15.85 35.26 -14.61
C ALA A 22 16.22 35.22 -16.10
N GLY A 23 17.16 34.33 -16.46
CA GLY A 23 17.46 34.02 -17.85
C GLY A 23 16.28 33.34 -18.55
N PRO A 24 16.24 33.36 -19.89
CA PRO A 24 15.20 32.69 -20.66
C PRO A 24 15.21 31.19 -20.41
N ILE A 25 14.04 30.66 -20.06
CA ILE A 25 13.77 29.24 -19.84
C ILE A 25 14.01 28.53 -21.18
N PRO A 26 14.90 27.53 -21.26
CA PRO A 26 15.01 26.70 -22.45
C PRO A 26 13.74 25.86 -22.59
N GLU A 27 13.12 26.01 -23.75
CA GLU A 27 12.03 25.21 -24.30
C GLU A 27 12.39 23.71 -24.18
N LEU A 28 11.76 23.01 -23.23
CA LEU A 28 11.89 21.57 -23.10
C LEU A 28 11.15 20.92 -24.25
N ALA A 29 11.95 20.36 -25.15
CA ALA A 29 11.53 19.53 -26.26
C ALA A 29 10.50 18.48 -25.81
N GLU A 30 9.44 18.33 -26.61
CA GLU A 30 8.46 17.26 -26.50
C GLU A 30 9.15 15.90 -26.70
N GLY A 31 9.54 15.29 -25.58
CA GLY A 31 9.97 13.91 -25.54
C GLY A 31 8.76 13.01 -25.75
N ASN A 32 8.75 12.27 -26.86
CA ASN A 32 7.85 11.16 -27.14
C ASN A 32 7.67 10.27 -25.90
N TYR A 33 6.50 10.37 -25.27
CA TYR A 33 6.04 9.47 -24.24
C TYR A 33 5.83 8.09 -24.87
N THR A 34 6.79 7.20 -24.67
CA THR A 34 6.53 5.77 -24.80
C THR A 34 5.66 5.38 -23.61
N GLU A 35 4.43 5.02 -23.94
CA GLU A 35 3.37 4.42 -23.13
C GLU A 35 3.92 3.60 -21.94
N SER A 36 3.98 4.21 -20.76
CA SER A 36 4.17 3.50 -19.50
C SER A 36 2.95 2.63 -19.26
N ALA A 37 3.12 1.33 -19.51
CA ALA A 37 2.12 0.31 -19.27
C ALA A 37 1.58 0.42 -17.85
N SER A 38 0.29 0.75 -17.74
CA SER A 38 -0.50 0.42 -16.58
C SER A 38 -0.26 -1.06 -16.26
N VAL A 39 0.11 -1.39 -15.03
CA VAL A 39 0.16 -2.79 -14.54
C VAL A 39 -1.28 -3.26 -14.33
N LEU A 40 -2.03 -3.29 -15.42
CA LEU A 40 -3.19 -4.16 -15.58
C LEU A 40 -2.62 -5.57 -15.65
N LEU A 41 -3.29 -6.50 -14.95
CA LEU A 41 -3.12 -7.94 -15.08
C LEU A 41 -2.69 -8.33 -16.51
N PRO A 42 -1.68 -9.20 -16.70
CA PRO A 42 -1.08 -9.47 -18.00
C PRO A 42 -2.16 -9.68 -19.06
N ARG A 43 -2.18 -8.78 -20.06
CA ARG A 43 -3.20 -8.75 -21.11
C ARG A 43 -3.28 -10.14 -21.76
N ALA A 44 -4.52 -10.64 -21.93
CA ALA A 44 -4.78 -11.97 -22.48
C ALA A 44 -4.00 -12.22 -23.79
N VAL A 45 -3.13 -13.24 -23.79
CA VAL A 45 -2.29 -13.63 -24.93
C VAL A 45 -3.14 -14.29 -26.01
N SER A 46 -2.99 -13.87 -27.27
CA SER A 46 -3.64 -14.49 -28.43
C SER A 46 -3.08 -15.88 -28.69
N CYS A 47 -3.94 -16.86 -29.00
CA CYS A 47 -3.54 -18.25 -29.20
C CYS A 47 -4.34 -18.94 -30.31
N THR A 48 -3.73 -19.93 -30.94
CA THR A 48 -4.36 -20.91 -31.84
C THR A 48 -4.32 -22.33 -31.27
N LYS A 49 -3.40 -22.62 -30.33
CA LYS A 49 -3.25 -23.89 -29.61
C LYS A 49 -3.01 -23.66 -28.12
N THR A 50 -3.48 -24.57 -27.26
CA THR A 50 -3.29 -24.51 -25.81
C THR A 50 -1.81 -24.46 -25.38
N SER A 51 -0.91 -25.09 -26.13
CA SER A 51 0.53 -25.07 -25.83
C SER A 51 1.13 -23.66 -25.83
N GLN A 52 0.53 -22.73 -26.59
CA GLN A 52 0.97 -21.33 -26.67
C GLN A 52 0.57 -20.50 -25.44
N CYS A 53 -0.21 -21.08 -24.54
CA CYS A 53 -0.63 -20.45 -23.28
C CYS A 53 0.28 -20.82 -22.10
N SER A 54 1.40 -21.53 -22.36
CA SER A 54 2.41 -21.79 -21.33
C SER A 54 3.17 -20.48 -21.02
N GLY A 55 3.19 -20.08 -19.75
CA GLY A 55 3.86 -18.84 -19.29
C GLY A 55 2.92 -17.68 -18.92
N ILE A 56 1.60 -17.83 -19.09
CA ILE A 56 0.63 -16.89 -18.51
C ILE A 56 0.37 -17.23 -17.04
N TYR A 57 -0.06 -16.25 -16.24
CA TYR A 57 -0.49 -16.47 -14.87
C TYR A 57 -1.58 -17.56 -14.82
N GLN A 58 -1.28 -18.65 -14.11
CA GLN A 58 -2.18 -19.77 -13.91
C GLN A 58 -2.67 -19.71 -12.46
N ALA A 59 -3.98 -19.48 -12.29
CA ALA A 59 -4.59 -19.52 -10.97
C ALA A 59 -4.33 -20.89 -10.30
N PRO A 60 -4.09 -20.95 -8.98
CA PRO A 60 -3.95 -22.22 -8.27
C PRO A 60 -5.13 -23.15 -8.53
N HIS A 61 -4.86 -24.46 -8.70
CA HIS A 61 -5.86 -25.49 -9.03
C HIS A 61 -6.63 -25.27 -10.35
N SER A 62 -6.02 -24.59 -11.31
CA SER A 62 -6.53 -24.44 -12.67
C SER A 62 -5.61 -25.09 -13.71
N HIS A 63 -6.04 -25.12 -14.96
CA HIS A 63 -5.20 -25.39 -16.14
C HIS A 63 -5.51 -24.36 -17.23
N TYR A 64 -4.48 -23.97 -17.99
CA TYR A 64 -4.65 -23.05 -19.10
C TYR A 64 -5.18 -23.77 -20.35
N TYR A 65 -5.97 -23.08 -21.16
CA TYR A 65 -6.44 -23.55 -22.46
C TYR A 65 -6.57 -22.40 -23.44
N CYS A 66 -6.44 -22.71 -24.73
CA CYS A 66 -6.74 -21.74 -25.77
C CYS A 66 -8.22 -21.78 -26.10
N ASN A 67 -8.95 -20.70 -25.85
CA ASN A 67 -10.37 -20.63 -26.17
C ASN A 67 -10.54 -20.52 -27.71
N PRO A 68 -11.15 -21.52 -28.38
CA PRO A 68 -11.19 -21.56 -29.83
C PRO A 68 -12.09 -20.48 -30.46
N LYS A 69 -13.03 -19.91 -29.67
CA LYS A 69 -13.96 -18.86 -30.09
C LYS A 69 -13.35 -17.46 -29.96
N SER A 70 -12.71 -17.18 -28.83
CA SER A 70 -12.09 -15.86 -28.58
C SER A 70 -10.63 -15.77 -29.05
N LYS A 71 -10.00 -16.90 -29.42
CA LYS A 71 -8.57 -17.01 -29.76
C LYS A 71 -7.66 -16.42 -28.68
N LYS A 72 -8.08 -16.53 -27.42
CA LYS A 72 -7.37 -16.01 -26.25
C LYS A 72 -7.08 -17.12 -25.26
N CYS A 73 -5.92 -17.04 -24.63
CA CYS A 73 -5.57 -17.90 -23.52
C CYS A 73 -6.47 -17.61 -22.32
N GLN A 74 -7.08 -18.64 -21.78
CA GLN A 74 -7.93 -18.61 -20.59
C GLN A 74 -7.49 -19.74 -19.66
N TYR A 75 -7.97 -19.72 -18.42
CA TYR A 75 -7.81 -20.84 -17.51
C TYR A 75 -9.16 -21.41 -17.10
N ASN A 76 -9.19 -22.69 -16.77
CA ASN A 76 -10.35 -23.36 -16.23
C ASN A 76 -9.97 -24.12 -14.97
N CYS A 77 -10.91 -24.25 -14.04
CA CYS A 77 -10.67 -24.95 -12.79
C CYS A 77 -10.56 -26.45 -12.98
N ASN A 78 -9.68 -27.08 -12.21
CA ASN A 78 -9.55 -28.54 -12.18
C ASN A 78 -10.82 -29.17 -11.59
N SER A 79 -11.07 -30.44 -11.91
CA SER A 79 -12.23 -31.18 -11.40
C SER A 79 -12.29 -31.11 -9.86
N GLY A 80 -13.48 -30.81 -9.33
CA GLY A 80 -13.69 -30.60 -7.90
C GLY A 80 -13.42 -29.17 -7.42
N TYR A 81 -13.15 -28.21 -8.32
CA TYR A 81 -12.96 -26.80 -8.00
C TYR A 81 -13.87 -25.92 -8.87
N THR A 82 -14.40 -24.83 -8.30
CA THR A 82 -15.19 -23.81 -9.01
C THR A 82 -14.46 -22.47 -8.99
N TYR A 83 -14.54 -21.76 -10.11
CA TYR A 83 -13.97 -20.43 -10.22
C TYR A 83 -14.70 -19.48 -9.28
N ASN A 84 -13.95 -18.94 -8.32
CA ASN A 84 -14.45 -17.91 -7.45
C ASN A 84 -14.07 -16.56 -8.05
N HIS A 85 -15.06 -15.88 -8.63
CA HIS A 85 -14.88 -14.56 -9.23
C HIS A 85 -14.41 -13.49 -8.22
N TRP A 86 -14.58 -13.75 -6.92
CA TRP A 86 -14.12 -12.87 -5.84
C TRP A 86 -12.63 -13.04 -5.53
N THR A 87 -12.06 -14.24 -5.67
CA THR A 87 -10.64 -14.51 -5.38
C THR A 87 -9.79 -14.68 -6.64
N SER A 88 -10.41 -14.58 -7.83
CA SER A 88 -9.78 -14.88 -9.12
C SER A 88 -9.02 -16.22 -9.12
N ALA A 89 -9.51 -17.19 -8.35
CA ALA A 89 -8.88 -18.49 -8.13
C ALA A 89 -9.90 -19.63 -8.12
N CYS A 90 -9.40 -20.85 -8.33
CA CYS A 90 -10.23 -22.05 -8.28
C CYS A 90 -10.32 -22.57 -6.85
N THR A 91 -11.53 -22.60 -6.30
CA THR A 91 -11.80 -23.01 -4.91
C THR A 91 -12.50 -24.36 -4.87
N LYS A 92 -12.15 -25.21 -3.89
CA LYS A 92 -12.67 -26.59 -3.82
C LYS A 92 -14.18 -26.60 -3.58
N ASN A 93 -14.92 -27.37 -4.37
CA ASN A 93 -16.37 -27.51 -4.25
C ASN A 93 -16.70 -28.13 -2.89
N LYS A 94 -17.53 -27.46 -2.08
CA LYS A 94 -18.13 -28.08 -0.89
C LYS A 94 -19.05 -29.20 -1.37
N GLY A 95 -18.62 -30.44 -1.17
CA GLY A 95 -19.47 -31.61 -1.43
C GLY A 95 -20.71 -31.55 -0.55
N THR A 96 -21.89 -31.68 -1.14
CA THR A 96 -23.16 -31.82 -0.44
C THR A 96 -23.15 -33.18 0.28
N SER A 97 -23.03 -33.17 1.60
CA SER A 97 -23.28 -34.35 2.43
C SER A 97 -24.31 -34.00 3.49
N SER A 98 -25.48 -34.60 3.33
CA SER A 98 -26.58 -34.61 4.29
C SER A 98 -26.14 -35.23 5.62
N SER A 99 -26.31 -34.53 6.73
CA SER A 99 -26.59 -35.15 8.03
C SER A 99 -26.88 -34.09 9.11
N THR A 100 -28.14 -34.11 9.55
CA THR A 100 -28.62 -34.10 10.92
C THR A 100 -27.82 -33.33 11.97
N ALA A 101 -28.49 -32.33 12.54
CA ALA A 101 -28.07 -31.54 13.68
C ALA A 101 -27.52 -32.41 14.82
N SER A 102 -26.30 -32.11 15.24
CA SER A 102 -25.78 -32.45 16.55
C SER A 102 -24.97 -31.27 17.04
N THR A 103 -25.56 -30.61 18.03
CA THR A 103 -25.08 -29.44 18.74
C THR A 103 -23.66 -29.66 19.24
N SER A 104 -22.69 -29.07 18.56
CA SER A 104 -21.37 -28.81 19.14
C SER A 104 -20.96 -27.40 18.76
N ASN A 105 -20.95 -26.54 19.77
CA ASN A 105 -20.41 -25.19 19.72
C ASN A 105 -18.92 -25.26 19.35
N LEU A 106 -18.61 -25.12 18.07
CA LEU A 106 -17.28 -24.73 17.61
C LEU A 106 -17.40 -23.39 16.90
N LYS A 107 -17.38 -22.35 17.74
CA LYS A 107 -16.97 -21.01 17.36
C LYS A 107 -15.54 -21.15 16.82
N VAL A 108 -15.37 -21.24 15.50
CA VAL A 108 -14.06 -21.01 14.88
C VAL A 108 -13.75 -19.55 15.14
N ALA A 109 -13.00 -19.31 16.20
CA ALA A 109 -12.43 -18.01 16.48
C ALA A 109 -11.56 -17.63 15.29
N ALA A 110 -11.90 -16.54 14.60
CA ALA A 110 -10.93 -15.80 13.81
C ALA A 110 -9.69 -15.64 14.71
N THR A 111 -8.59 -16.29 14.33
CA THR A 111 -7.38 -16.30 15.16
C THR A 111 -6.79 -14.89 15.08
N SER A 112 -7.24 -14.02 15.99
CA SER A 112 -6.68 -12.69 16.27
C SER A 112 -5.32 -12.84 16.95
N GLY A 113 -4.40 -13.56 16.29
CA GLY A 113 -3.05 -13.82 16.75
C GLY A 113 -2.07 -12.85 16.11
N THR A 114 -1.08 -12.43 16.89
CA THR A 114 0.13 -11.80 16.37
C THR A 114 1.30 -12.74 16.59
N THR A 115 2.26 -12.73 15.67
CA THR A 115 3.53 -13.45 15.79
C THR A 115 4.69 -12.48 15.74
N SER A 116 5.87 -12.89 16.18
CA SER A 116 7.10 -12.16 15.90
C SER A 116 7.36 -12.12 14.39
N ALA A 117 7.94 -11.03 13.92
CA ALA A 117 8.32 -10.84 12.52
C ALA A 117 9.84 -10.66 12.40
N ASP A 118 10.42 -11.24 11.36
CA ASP A 118 11.77 -10.89 10.94
C ASP A 118 11.76 -9.49 10.31
N LEU A 119 12.60 -8.60 10.85
CA LEU A 119 12.79 -7.23 10.40
C LEU A 119 14.26 -6.98 10.00
N SER A 120 14.96 -7.96 9.44
CA SER A 120 16.39 -7.84 9.09
C SER A 120 16.76 -6.72 8.10
N THR A 121 15.80 -6.20 7.34
CA THR A 121 16.01 -5.13 6.35
C THR A 121 16.18 -3.74 6.98
N SER A 122 16.98 -2.87 6.34
CA SER A 122 17.10 -1.44 6.73
C SER A 122 15.99 -0.56 6.17
N ALA A 123 15.20 -1.06 5.21
CA ALA A 123 14.05 -0.34 4.68
C ALA A 123 13.10 0.03 5.81
N PHE A 124 12.61 1.27 5.80
CA PHE A 124 11.78 1.83 6.86
C PHE A 124 12.35 1.65 8.28
N LYS A 125 13.68 1.62 8.42
CA LYS A 125 14.39 1.42 9.69
C LYS A 125 13.93 0.15 10.43
N ALA A 126 13.50 -0.88 9.70
CA ALA A 126 12.88 -2.06 10.27
C ALA A 126 13.85 -2.81 11.23
N ASN A 127 15.11 -3.00 10.84
CA ASN A 127 16.13 -3.69 11.63
C ASN A 127 16.42 -3.05 12.99
N THR A 128 16.32 -1.74 13.09
CA THR A 128 16.49 -1.00 14.35
C THR A 128 15.17 -0.72 15.06
N LYS A 129 14.02 -1.08 14.46
CA LYS A 129 12.68 -0.63 14.87
C LYS A 129 12.64 0.89 15.10
N GLY A 130 13.32 1.62 14.21
CA GLY A 130 13.52 3.05 14.36
C GLY A 130 12.31 3.85 13.87
N TRP A 131 12.17 5.08 14.36
CA TRP A 131 11.15 6.00 13.90
C TRP A 131 11.45 6.51 12.48
N ASN A 132 10.53 6.24 11.56
CA ASN A 132 10.40 6.92 10.27
C ASN A 132 9.71 8.26 10.52
N THR A 133 10.44 9.37 10.42
CA THR A 133 9.96 10.73 10.71
C THR A 133 9.74 11.53 9.44
N GLY A 134 8.99 12.63 9.53
CA GLY A 134 8.70 13.49 8.37
C GLY A 134 7.79 12.80 7.34
N ALA A 135 6.97 11.86 7.80
CA ALA A 135 5.97 11.20 6.96
C ALA A 135 4.79 12.15 6.74
N ILE A 136 4.17 12.03 5.57
CA ILE A 136 2.82 12.55 5.32
C ILE A 136 1.89 11.34 5.38
N ALA A 137 0.84 11.42 6.21
CA ALA A 137 -0.25 10.46 6.16
C ALA A 137 -1.38 11.04 5.30
N SER A 138 -1.64 10.41 4.15
CA SER A 138 -2.85 10.59 3.34
C SER A 138 -3.86 9.48 3.64
N TRP A 139 -4.95 9.43 2.88
CA TRP A 139 -5.96 8.40 3.06
C TRP A 139 -6.60 7.89 1.76
N PHE A 140 -7.05 6.64 1.84
CA PHE A 140 -7.74 5.96 0.76
C PHE A 140 -8.90 5.11 1.26
N ASP A 141 -9.93 4.99 0.42
CA ASP A 141 -11.01 4.02 0.57
C ASP A 141 -10.58 2.68 -0.03
N THR A 142 -10.93 1.57 0.62
CA THR A 142 -10.46 0.23 0.23
C THR A 142 -11.20 -0.35 -0.99
N SER A 143 -12.28 0.29 -1.43
CA SER A 143 -13.05 -0.09 -2.62
C SER A 143 -13.58 1.14 -3.34
N SER A 144 -12.69 1.86 -4.02
CA SER A 144 -12.96 3.11 -4.72
C SER A 144 -12.15 3.18 -6.01
N SER A 145 -12.82 3.46 -7.13
CA SER A 145 -12.13 3.68 -8.40
C SER A 145 -11.22 4.91 -8.39
N THR A 146 -11.57 5.93 -7.60
CA THR A 146 -10.76 7.14 -7.43
C THR A 146 -9.41 6.84 -6.78
N ASP A 147 -9.41 5.87 -5.85
CA ASP A 147 -8.22 5.44 -5.13
C ASP A 147 -7.56 4.19 -5.76
N SER A 148 -8.04 3.77 -6.93
CA SER A 148 -7.58 2.56 -7.63
C SER A 148 -7.67 1.28 -6.80
N THR A 149 -8.63 1.20 -5.89
CA THR A 149 -8.88 0.03 -5.02
C THR A 149 -10.16 -0.71 -5.41
N ASN A 150 -10.27 -1.97 -4.98
CA ASN A 150 -11.33 -2.88 -5.42
C ASN A 150 -11.82 -3.85 -4.33
N GLY A 151 -11.54 -3.54 -3.06
CA GLY A 151 -11.85 -4.38 -1.91
C GLY A 151 -10.89 -5.55 -1.70
N ASN A 152 -9.84 -5.70 -2.52
CA ASN A 152 -8.79 -6.71 -2.37
C ASN A 152 -7.42 -6.06 -2.30
N SER A 153 -6.71 -6.30 -1.20
CA SER A 153 -5.47 -5.58 -0.91
C SER A 153 -4.34 -6.08 -1.79
N TRP A 154 -3.29 -5.26 -1.94
CA TRP A 154 -2.01 -5.76 -2.46
C TRP A 154 -1.49 -6.95 -1.65
N CYS A 155 -1.90 -7.11 -0.38
CA CYS A 155 -1.56 -8.25 0.47
C CYS A 155 -2.35 -9.54 0.21
N TRP A 156 -3.17 -9.60 -0.85
CA TRP A 156 -3.98 -10.76 -1.25
C TRP A 156 -5.05 -11.18 -0.23
N TYR A 157 -5.67 -10.21 0.44
CA TYR A 157 -6.84 -10.48 1.26
C TYR A 157 -7.93 -9.43 1.05
N PRO A 158 -9.22 -9.79 1.25
CA PRO A 158 -10.32 -8.85 1.18
C PRO A 158 -10.29 -7.86 2.34
N TYR A 159 -10.59 -6.59 2.08
CA TYR A 159 -10.52 -5.54 3.09
C TYR A 159 -11.54 -4.41 2.86
N ASP A 160 -12.07 -3.91 3.98
CA ASP A 160 -12.99 -2.78 4.04
C ASP A 160 -12.37 -1.60 4.82
N ASN A 161 -13.05 -0.46 4.79
CA ASN A 161 -12.61 0.77 5.45
C ASN A 161 -12.41 0.65 6.98
N ASN A 162 -12.82 -0.43 7.63
CA ASN A 162 -12.60 -0.67 9.07
C ASN A 162 -11.28 -1.36 9.37
N VAL A 163 -10.49 -1.74 8.37
CA VAL A 163 -9.15 -2.26 8.61
C VAL A 163 -8.27 -1.14 9.21
N SER A 164 -7.63 -1.43 10.34
CA SER A 164 -6.58 -0.57 10.91
C SER A 164 -5.29 -0.69 10.08
N GLY A 165 -5.36 -0.29 8.82
CA GLY A 165 -4.35 -0.55 7.81
C GLY A 165 -3.70 0.72 7.29
N PHE A 166 -2.50 0.58 6.75
CA PHE A 166 -1.84 1.60 5.94
C PHE A 166 -1.00 0.97 4.83
N ALA A 167 -0.62 1.79 3.87
CA ALA A 167 0.17 1.46 2.72
C ALA A 167 1.44 2.33 2.73
N PRO A 168 2.63 1.77 2.96
CA PRO A 168 3.89 2.46 2.69
C PRO A 168 4.29 2.32 1.21
N SER A 169 5.33 3.04 0.79
CA SER A 169 5.87 3.01 -0.58
C SER A 169 6.03 1.58 -1.13
N LEU A 170 5.34 1.29 -2.24
CA LEU A 170 5.44 0.01 -2.96
C LEU A 170 6.86 -0.24 -3.42
N LYS A 171 7.50 0.75 -4.06
CA LYS A 171 8.87 0.67 -4.54
C LYS A 171 9.84 0.31 -3.44
N THR A 172 9.75 0.97 -2.28
CA THR A 172 10.65 0.67 -1.16
C THR A 172 10.46 -0.75 -0.65
N MET A 173 9.21 -1.24 -0.59
CA MET A 173 8.91 -2.62 -0.22
C MET A 173 9.47 -3.63 -1.22
N LEU A 174 9.34 -3.35 -2.52
CA LEU A 174 9.86 -4.19 -3.61
C LEU A 174 11.39 -4.19 -3.64
N ASP A 175 12.02 -3.03 -3.56
CA ASP A 175 13.48 -2.89 -3.58
C ASP A 175 14.11 -3.69 -2.42
N ALA A 176 13.49 -3.66 -1.23
CA ALA A 176 13.92 -4.44 -0.07
C ALA A 176 13.80 -5.97 -0.26
N ALA A 177 12.94 -6.42 -1.17
CA ALA A 177 12.73 -7.82 -1.53
C ALA A 177 13.43 -8.22 -2.84
N GLY A 178 14.33 -7.37 -3.37
CA GLY A 178 15.03 -7.63 -4.63
C GLY A 178 14.12 -7.59 -5.87
N GLY A 179 13.00 -6.86 -5.79
CA GLY A 179 12.02 -6.72 -6.87
C GLY A 179 11.00 -7.87 -6.96
N ASP A 180 11.08 -8.90 -6.11
CA ASP A 180 10.10 -9.99 -6.08
C ASP A 180 8.85 -9.59 -5.29
N GLU A 181 7.73 -9.50 -6.00
CA GLU A 181 6.46 -9.05 -5.43
C GLU A 181 5.89 -10.02 -4.38
N THR A 182 6.07 -11.33 -4.57
CA THR A 182 5.60 -12.34 -3.61
C THR A 182 6.47 -12.34 -2.36
N ALA A 183 7.78 -12.20 -2.53
CA ALA A 183 8.72 -12.06 -1.42
C ALA A 183 8.43 -10.76 -0.64
N ALA A 184 8.17 -9.65 -1.33
CA ALA A 184 7.78 -8.39 -0.71
C ALA A 184 6.50 -8.53 0.11
N ARG A 185 5.44 -9.13 -0.44
CA ARG A 185 4.20 -9.36 0.32
C ARG A 185 4.45 -10.21 1.57
N LYS A 186 5.19 -11.31 1.46
CA LYS A 186 5.56 -12.15 2.62
C LYS A 186 6.38 -11.37 3.65
N MET A 187 7.26 -10.49 3.18
CA MET A 187 8.11 -9.65 4.02
C MET A 187 7.30 -8.58 4.75
N TRP A 188 6.34 -7.91 4.10
CA TRP A 188 5.73 -6.68 4.64
C TRP A 188 4.29 -6.84 5.14
N CYS A 189 3.47 -7.66 4.49
CA CYS A 189 2.03 -7.70 4.78
C CYS A 189 1.70 -8.14 6.22
N GLY A 190 0.90 -7.34 6.89
CA GLY A 190 0.45 -7.57 8.25
C GLY A 190 1.47 -7.19 9.32
N LEU A 191 2.65 -6.66 8.94
CA LEU A 191 3.56 -6.07 9.91
C LEU A 191 2.86 -4.95 10.66
N GLU A 192 3.00 -4.96 11.98
CA GLU A 192 2.39 -3.99 12.86
C GLU A 192 3.31 -2.78 13.04
N ALA A 193 2.71 -1.60 12.97
CA ALA A 193 3.36 -0.32 13.19
C ALA A 193 2.65 0.49 14.28
N THR A 194 3.43 1.25 15.03
CA THR A 194 2.92 2.39 15.82
C THR A 194 3.03 3.64 14.97
N VAL A 195 1.93 4.36 14.78
CA VAL A 195 1.87 5.62 14.04
C VAL A 195 1.46 6.74 14.99
N THR A 196 2.22 7.83 15.04
CA THR A 196 1.99 8.97 15.92
C THR A 196 1.97 10.27 15.12
N THR A 197 0.91 11.06 15.31
CA THR A 197 0.75 12.40 14.73
C THR A 197 1.52 13.47 15.52
N PRO A 198 1.74 14.66 14.96
CA PRO A 198 2.45 15.75 15.67
C PRO A 198 1.79 16.19 16.98
N ASP A 199 0.47 16.10 17.06
CA ASP A 199 -0.32 16.46 18.25
C ASP A 199 -0.45 15.30 19.27
N GLY A 200 0.24 14.19 19.03
CA GLY A 200 0.39 13.09 20.00
C GLY A 200 -0.63 11.96 19.89
N ARG A 201 -1.62 12.05 18.98
CA ARG A 201 -2.52 10.92 18.71
C ARG A 201 -1.72 9.75 18.14
N THR A 202 -2.02 8.57 18.63
CA THR A 202 -1.29 7.35 18.29
C THR A 202 -2.25 6.23 17.94
N SER A 203 -1.93 5.47 16.89
CA SER A 203 -2.67 4.27 16.51
C SER A 203 -1.72 3.11 16.21
N THR A 204 -2.22 1.90 16.43
CA THR A 204 -1.58 0.67 15.95
C THR A 204 -2.19 0.32 14.61
N LEU A 205 -1.38 0.36 13.56
CA LEU A 205 -1.79 0.03 12.20
C LEU A 205 -1.01 -1.18 11.68
N TYR A 206 -1.51 -1.80 10.61
CA TYR A 206 -0.84 -2.90 9.92
C TYR A 206 -0.55 -2.52 8.47
N ILE A 207 0.59 -2.95 7.94
CA ILE A 207 0.83 -2.86 6.49
C ILE A 207 -0.22 -3.72 5.81
N ALA A 208 -1.18 -3.05 5.17
CA ALA A 208 -2.38 -3.68 4.63
C ALA A 208 -2.44 -3.59 3.11
N ASP A 209 -1.69 -2.67 2.53
CA ASP A 209 -1.67 -2.43 1.10
C ASP A 209 -0.31 -1.84 0.69
N ALA A 210 -0.17 -1.41 -0.57
CA ALA A 210 1.02 -0.74 -1.07
C ALA A 210 0.68 0.59 -1.73
N PHE A 211 1.48 1.63 -1.43
CA PHE A 211 1.24 2.98 -1.91
C PHE A 211 2.01 3.22 -3.21
N ASP A 212 1.31 3.59 -4.27
CA ASP A 212 1.92 3.97 -5.55
C ASP A 212 2.84 5.17 -5.37
N ASP A 213 4.12 4.97 -5.73
CA ASP A 213 5.19 5.93 -5.54
C ASP A 213 5.01 7.23 -6.34
N THR A 214 4.13 7.26 -7.34
CA THR A 214 3.73 8.49 -8.05
C THR A 214 3.12 9.52 -7.09
N TRP A 215 2.50 9.06 -6.00
CA TRP A 215 1.82 9.90 -5.00
C TRP A 215 2.59 10.03 -3.68
N VAL A 216 3.70 9.29 -3.52
CA VAL A 216 4.59 9.37 -2.36
C VAL A 216 5.35 10.70 -2.38
N ARG A 217 5.09 11.56 -1.40
CA ARG A 217 5.67 12.92 -1.31
C ARG A 217 6.93 12.98 -0.46
N THR A 218 7.09 12.08 0.50
CA THR A 218 8.33 11.87 1.24
C THR A 218 8.65 10.37 1.31
N PRO A 219 9.92 9.96 1.48
CA PRO A 219 10.28 8.54 1.53
C PRO A 219 9.55 7.72 2.61
N ASN A 220 8.98 8.41 3.62
CA ASN A 220 8.27 7.79 4.74
C ASN A 220 6.76 8.01 4.67
N SER A 221 6.23 8.62 3.61
CA SER A 221 4.79 8.82 3.43
C SER A 221 4.03 7.50 3.49
N ILE A 222 2.83 7.58 4.06
CA ILE A 222 1.92 6.45 4.20
C ILE A 222 0.54 6.87 3.69
N ASP A 223 -0.17 5.94 3.08
CA ASP A 223 -1.58 6.10 2.74
C ASP A 223 -2.40 5.24 3.70
N VAL A 224 -3.28 5.85 4.49
CA VAL A 224 -3.95 5.18 5.61
C VAL A 224 -5.37 4.82 5.22
N VAL A 225 -5.83 3.62 5.59
CA VAL A 225 -7.22 3.21 5.36
C VAL A 225 -8.15 4.21 6.05
N HIS A 226 -9.16 4.68 5.32
CA HIS A 226 -9.93 5.88 5.66
C HIS A 226 -10.43 5.97 7.12
N ASN A 227 -11.05 4.93 7.70
CA ASN A 227 -11.53 5.06 9.09
C ASN A 227 -10.37 5.10 10.11
N ALA A 228 -9.26 4.42 9.81
CA ALA A 228 -8.04 4.51 10.61
C ALA A 228 -7.38 5.90 10.48
N PHE A 229 -7.44 6.51 9.29
CA PHE A 229 -7.02 7.90 9.08
C PHE A 229 -7.87 8.85 9.91
N ASN A 230 -9.20 8.73 9.87
CA ASN A 230 -10.11 9.58 10.65
C ASN A 230 -9.82 9.51 12.16
N THR A 231 -9.36 8.35 12.66
CA THR A 231 -8.90 8.20 14.05
C THR A 231 -7.64 9.01 14.33
N LEU A 232 -6.65 8.97 13.43
CA LEU A 232 -5.42 9.78 13.55
C LEU A 232 -5.68 11.28 13.33
N TYR A 233 -6.56 11.63 12.40
CA TYR A 233 -6.94 12.99 12.05
C TYR A 233 -7.87 13.62 13.10
N GLY A 234 -8.60 12.78 13.85
CA GLY A 234 -9.55 13.10 14.94
C GLY A 234 -10.87 13.70 14.50
N SER A 235 -11.14 13.66 13.21
CA SER A 235 -12.44 13.94 12.62
C SER A 235 -12.60 13.12 11.34
N SER A 236 -13.82 12.96 10.88
CA SER A 236 -14.07 12.45 9.53
C SER A 236 -13.73 13.52 8.49
N THR A 237 -13.16 13.11 7.36
CA THR A 237 -13.03 13.96 6.18
C THR A 237 -13.48 13.21 4.92
N ASN A 238 -13.77 13.93 3.85
CA ASN A 238 -13.94 13.40 2.50
C ASN A 238 -13.14 14.23 1.48
N ASN A 239 -12.29 15.15 1.96
CA ASN A 239 -11.41 15.97 1.15
C ASN A 239 -10.05 15.28 1.01
N LYS A 240 -9.61 15.02 -0.23
CA LYS A 240 -8.31 14.38 -0.49
C LYS A 240 -7.11 15.26 -0.16
N ASP A 241 -7.32 16.57 -0.01
CA ASP A 241 -6.28 17.50 0.44
C ASP A 241 -6.07 17.47 1.96
N ASP A 242 -6.97 16.84 2.71
CA ASP A 242 -6.82 16.67 4.15
C ASP A 242 -5.80 15.57 4.44
N VAL A 243 -4.59 15.99 4.81
CA VAL A 243 -3.46 15.12 5.15
C VAL A 243 -2.87 15.49 6.49
N ILE A 244 -2.21 14.53 7.16
CA ILE A 244 -1.46 14.81 8.39
C ILE A 244 0.01 14.92 8.03
N GLN A 245 0.56 16.13 8.19
CA GLN A 245 1.97 16.41 7.99
C GLN A 245 2.80 15.95 9.20
N ASN A 246 4.09 15.67 8.99
CA ASN A 246 5.06 15.35 10.06
C ASN A 246 4.66 14.18 10.98
N VAL A 247 3.94 13.21 10.45
CA VAL A 247 3.70 11.93 11.13
C VAL A 247 5.04 11.21 11.34
N LYS A 248 5.10 10.43 12.41
CA LYS A 248 6.16 9.44 12.61
C LYS A 248 5.56 8.06 12.79
N TRP A 249 6.26 7.05 12.30
CA TRP A 249 5.85 5.66 12.49
C TRP A 249 7.04 4.71 12.63
N GLN A 250 6.83 3.58 13.29
CA GLN A 250 7.86 2.54 13.43
C GLN A 250 7.22 1.16 13.45
N LEU A 251 7.94 0.16 12.94
CA LEU A 251 7.53 -1.23 13.05
C LEU A 251 7.80 -1.78 14.45
N THR A 252 6.87 -2.56 14.99
CA THR A 252 7.00 -3.09 16.36
C THR A 252 7.78 -4.41 16.42
N GLY A 253 7.90 -5.10 15.27
CA GLY A 253 8.41 -6.47 15.17
C GLY A 253 7.34 -7.54 15.40
N ARG A 254 6.05 -7.14 15.40
CA ARG A 254 4.91 -8.07 15.37
C ARG A 254 4.30 -8.13 13.98
N ARG A 255 3.64 -9.25 13.66
CA ARG A 255 2.83 -9.45 12.47
C ARG A 255 1.46 -9.99 12.85
N SER A 256 0.40 -9.40 12.32
CA SER A 256 -0.96 -9.94 12.41
C SER A 256 -1.11 -11.15 11.49
N ILE A 257 -1.59 -12.28 12.03
CA ILE A 257 -1.93 -13.47 11.22
C ILE A 257 -3.12 -13.18 10.29
N LYS A 258 -4.03 -12.30 10.72
CA LYS A 258 -5.21 -11.89 9.95
C LYS A 258 -4.84 -11.12 8.69
N TYR A 259 -3.85 -10.22 8.80
CA TYR A 259 -3.42 -9.31 7.73
C TYR A 259 -2.11 -9.73 7.07
N LYS A 260 -1.61 -10.94 7.32
CA LYS A 260 -0.46 -11.45 6.58
C LYS A 260 -0.82 -11.62 5.11
N TYR A 261 0.20 -11.78 4.29
CA TYR A 261 0.04 -12.18 2.89
C TYR A 261 -0.87 -13.41 2.76
N ASP A 262 -1.91 -13.32 1.93
CA ASP A 262 -2.94 -14.37 1.75
C ASP A 262 -3.65 -14.73 3.08
N GLY A 263 -3.83 -13.72 3.93
CA GLY A 263 -4.52 -13.82 5.22
C GLY A 263 -6.04 -13.75 5.07
N ALA A 264 -6.73 -13.80 6.21
CA ALA A 264 -8.20 -13.73 6.23
C ALA A 264 -8.74 -12.34 5.84
N GLY A 265 -7.97 -11.27 6.04
CA GLY A 265 -8.44 -9.91 5.76
C GLY A 265 -9.58 -9.49 6.68
N SER A 266 -10.48 -8.60 6.24
CA SER A 266 -11.66 -8.17 7.01
C SER A 266 -12.94 -8.95 6.71
N ALA A 267 -12.86 -10.01 5.90
CA ALA A 267 -13.96 -10.92 5.61
C ALA A 267 -14.37 -11.80 6.82
#